data_AF-A0A9J6H863-F1
#
_entry.id   AF-A0A9J6H863-F1
#
_cell.length_a   1.000
_cell.length_b   1.000
_cell.length_c   1.000
_cell.angle_alpha   90.00
_cell.angle_beta   90.00
_cell.angle_gamma   90.00
#
_symmetry.space_group_name_H-M   'P 1'
#
loop_
_entity.id
_entity.type
_entity.pdbx_description
1 polymer ?
#
loop_
_entity_poly.entity_id
_entity_poly.type
_entity_poly.pdbx_seq_one_letter_code
_entity_poly.pdbx_strand_id
1 'polypeptide(L)'
;MDWAQLAAHSEAVVVRLNHRLGVFGFLDAGVRGLMDNVAVQDVLLALSWIKQNAIALQVDPGSMVALGLGSGAYLLCLLMMSSAKAVFTRALLQGPCTTTPLPRNSPQTGRVYLERMSRHLNCSSRRIAGQAKCLREASAEDVLRISRELEGPLRFVPSPFNGDVLSTLHETAHFDGVKLLLGSDVTEGKRLYDDVIFAFLTASGNASVPGLANIFLAVMSLMKGDTSEFEAAAFERAFKNTTRSEFEECLVHMWTTCSSKMLADEVTEKGGSLFHYVVNSTLPYDMPLTLQEISGFLIRGQVPAFVVFSCSAQ
;
A
#
# COMPACT_ATOMS: atom_id res chain seq x y z
N MET A 1 10.76 4.15 14.01
CA MET A 1 10.44 5.53 14.46
C MET A 1 10.02 5.53 15.91
N ASP A 2 10.60 6.40 16.73
CA ASP A 2 10.17 6.63 18.12
C ASP A 2 9.10 7.74 18.14
N TRP A 3 7.84 7.32 18.20
CA TRP A 3 6.69 8.23 18.20
C TRP A 3 6.60 9.06 19.48
N ALA A 4 7.19 8.58 20.59
CA ALA A 4 7.25 9.34 21.83
C ALA A 4 8.22 10.51 21.69
N GLN A 5 9.35 10.32 20.99
CA GLN A 5 10.24 11.44 20.64
C GLN A 5 9.56 12.45 19.74
N LEU A 6 8.80 12.03 18.73
CA LEU A 6 8.05 12.97 17.89
C LEU A 6 7.08 13.80 18.74
N ALA A 7 6.29 13.15 19.60
CA ALA A 7 5.36 13.83 20.50
C ALA A 7 6.09 14.78 21.48
N ALA A 8 7.26 14.38 22.00
CA ALA A 8 8.03 15.20 22.93
C ALA A 8 8.68 16.44 22.28
N HIS A 9 8.97 16.40 20.99
CA HIS A 9 9.63 17.49 20.25
C HIS A 9 8.70 18.26 19.30
N SER A 10 7.39 17.99 19.38
CA SER A 10 6.37 18.72 18.64
C SER A 10 5.27 19.19 19.58
N GLU A 11 4.59 20.27 19.20
CA GLU A 11 3.38 20.73 19.91
C GLU A 11 2.15 19.97 19.38
N ALA A 12 2.23 18.63 19.39
CA ALA A 12 1.28 17.76 18.72
C ALA A 12 0.86 16.57 19.60
N VAL A 13 -0.42 16.20 19.49
CA VAL A 13 -0.90 14.88 19.93
C VAL A 13 -0.62 13.87 18.83
N VAL A 14 0.12 12.80 19.15
CA VAL A 14 0.42 11.70 18.23
C VAL A 14 -0.46 10.51 18.56
N VAL A 15 -1.35 10.13 17.63
CA VAL A 15 -2.21 8.94 17.77
C VAL A 15 -1.73 7.85 16.83
N ARG A 16 -1.48 6.65 17.37
CA ARG A 16 -1.22 5.46 16.57
C ARG A 16 -2.46 4.59 16.51
N LEU A 17 -2.77 4.08 15.33
CA LEU A 17 -3.90 3.19 15.12
C LEU A 17 -3.46 1.85 14.55
N ASN A 18 -4.20 0.82 14.92
CA ASN A 18 -4.10 -0.50 14.34
C ASN A 18 -5.26 -0.72 13.37
N HIS A 19 -5.01 -1.49 12.32
CA HIS A 19 -6.03 -1.98 11.40
C HIS A 19 -5.71 -3.43 11.06
N ARG A 20 -6.70 -4.19 10.61
CA ARG A 20 -6.48 -5.57 10.17
C ARG A 20 -5.55 -5.63 8.96
N LEU A 21 -4.72 -6.67 8.90
CA LEU A 21 -3.69 -6.85 7.85
C LEU A 21 -3.93 -8.15 7.08
N GLY A 22 -3.33 -8.24 5.88
CA GLY A 22 -3.33 -9.45 5.06
C GLY A 22 -4.74 -10.01 4.81
N VAL A 23 -4.87 -11.32 4.92
CA VAL A 23 -6.13 -12.05 4.69
C VAL A 23 -7.27 -11.53 5.57
N PHE A 24 -6.98 -11.09 6.79
CA PHE A 24 -7.97 -10.58 7.73
C PHE A 24 -8.49 -9.19 7.36
N GLY A 25 -7.68 -8.41 6.64
CA GLY A 25 -8.00 -7.04 6.25
C GLY A 25 -8.59 -6.92 4.85
N PHE A 26 -8.21 -7.82 3.94
CA PHE A 26 -8.41 -7.60 2.51
C PHE A 26 -8.93 -8.81 1.72
N LEU A 27 -9.26 -9.95 2.32
CA LEU A 27 -9.85 -11.06 1.55
C LEU A 27 -11.24 -10.67 1.00
N ASP A 28 -11.36 -10.49 -0.32
CA ASP A 28 -12.64 -10.28 -1.01
C ASP A 28 -13.05 -11.50 -1.84
N ALA A 29 -14.01 -12.28 -1.33
CA ALA A 29 -14.60 -13.40 -2.07
C ALA A 29 -16.02 -13.09 -2.58
N GLY A 30 -16.51 -11.85 -2.46
CA GLY A 30 -17.86 -11.44 -2.83
C GLY A 30 -18.94 -12.35 -2.22
N VAL A 31 -18.81 -12.69 -0.93
CA VAL A 31 -19.70 -13.58 -0.20
C VAL A 31 -20.07 -12.98 1.16
N ARG A 32 -21.35 -13.07 1.51
CA ARG A 32 -21.84 -12.60 2.82
C ARG A 32 -21.07 -13.29 3.95
N GLY A 33 -20.52 -12.49 4.87
CA GLY A 33 -19.74 -12.97 6.01
C GLY A 33 -18.24 -12.78 5.86
N LEU A 34 -17.75 -12.50 4.64
CA LEU A 34 -16.41 -11.98 4.36
C LEU A 34 -16.59 -10.64 3.65
N MET A 35 -16.49 -9.56 4.42
CA MET A 35 -16.53 -8.21 3.87
C MET A 35 -15.19 -7.88 3.23
N ASP A 36 -15.23 -7.14 2.14
CA ASP A 36 -14.06 -6.58 1.49
C ASP A 36 -13.57 -5.32 2.23
N ASN A 37 -12.31 -4.94 1.99
CA ASN A 37 -11.74 -3.67 2.44
C ASN A 37 -11.93 -3.38 3.94
N VAL A 38 -11.96 -4.43 4.75
CA VAL A 38 -12.25 -4.37 6.17
C VAL A 38 -11.19 -3.55 6.92
N ALA A 39 -9.93 -3.66 6.50
CA ALA A 39 -8.84 -2.81 6.97
C ALA A 39 -9.05 -1.31 6.66
N VAL A 40 -9.63 -1.00 5.49
CA VAL A 40 -10.01 0.37 5.12
C VAL A 40 -11.07 0.90 6.08
N GLN A 41 -12.06 0.07 6.41
CA GLN A 41 -13.12 0.42 7.36
C GLN A 41 -12.57 0.62 8.77
N ASP A 42 -11.61 -0.19 9.22
CA ASP A 42 -10.94 -0.01 10.51
C ASP A 42 -10.30 1.37 10.61
N VAL A 43 -9.59 1.78 9.55
CA VAL A 43 -8.96 3.10 9.48
C VAL A 43 -10.00 4.22 9.49
N LEU A 44 -11.07 4.10 8.71
CA LEU A 44 -12.12 5.12 8.66
C LEU A 44 -12.84 5.28 10.00
N LEU A 45 -13.11 4.16 10.67
CA LEU A 45 -13.70 4.16 12.00
C LEU A 45 -12.76 4.82 13.01
N ALA A 46 -11.47 4.49 12.99
CA ALA A 46 -10.46 5.09 13.87
C ALA A 46 -10.33 6.60 13.65
N LEU A 47 -10.23 7.04 12.39
CA LEU A 47 -10.15 8.46 12.04
C LEU A 47 -11.41 9.23 12.48
N SER A 48 -12.59 8.63 12.27
CA SER A 48 -13.86 9.21 12.71
C SER A 48 -13.94 9.33 14.22
N TRP A 49 -13.47 8.30 14.95
CA TRP A 49 -13.39 8.33 16.40
C TRP A 49 -12.43 9.42 16.89
N ILE A 50 -11.24 9.54 16.30
CA ILE A 50 -10.28 10.60 16.67
C ILE A 50 -10.90 11.98 16.45
N LYS A 51 -11.54 12.20 15.30
CA LYS A 51 -12.20 13.47 14.97
C LYS A 51 -13.31 13.82 15.97
N GLN A 52 -14.11 12.83 16.37
CA GLN A 52 -15.17 13.00 17.38
C GLN A 52 -14.61 13.28 18.79
N ASN A 53 -13.41 12.79 19.09
CA ASN A 53 -12.77 12.96 20.40
C ASN A 53 -11.72 14.09 20.42
N ALA A 54 -11.51 14.80 19.30
CA ALA A 54 -10.46 15.81 19.17
C ALA A 54 -10.53 16.89 20.27
N ILE A 55 -11.74 17.34 20.61
CA ILE A 55 -11.96 18.33 21.68
C ILE A 55 -11.48 17.80 23.04
N ALA A 56 -11.76 16.53 23.36
CA ALA A 56 -11.31 15.90 24.60
C ALA A 56 -9.78 15.71 24.62
N LEU A 57 -9.18 15.52 23.45
CA LEU A 57 -7.73 15.50 23.25
C LEU A 57 -7.10 16.90 23.21
N GLN A 58 -7.91 17.97 23.34
CA GLN A 58 -7.50 19.37 23.24
C GLN A 58 -6.84 19.73 21.89
N VAL A 59 -7.33 19.11 20.81
CA VAL A 59 -6.86 19.29 19.44
C VAL A 59 -7.99 19.86 18.59
N ASP A 60 -7.65 20.75 17.65
CA ASP A 60 -8.59 21.20 16.61
C ASP A 60 -8.88 20.04 15.62
N PRO A 61 -10.13 19.56 15.48
CA PRO A 61 -10.46 18.54 14.50
C PRO A 61 -10.17 18.97 13.04
N GLY A 62 -10.07 20.28 12.77
CA GLY A 62 -9.66 20.83 11.48
C GLY A 62 -8.15 20.82 11.22
N SER A 63 -7.33 20.57 12.25
CA SER A 63 -5.87 20.54 12.14
C SER A 63 -5.28 19.14 11.93
N MET A 64 -6.11 18.09 11.95
CA MET A 64 -5.68 16.70 11.80
C MET A 64 -4.81 16.47 10.55
N VAL A 65 -3.64 15.88 10.76
CA VAL A 65 -2.73 15.42 9.69
C VAL A 65 -2.62 13.90 9.74
N ALA A 66 -2.89 13.21 8.62
CA ALA A 66 -2.70 11.76 8.50
C ALA A 66 -1.31 11.44 7.95
N LEU A 67 -0.54 10.60 8.65
CA LEU A 67 0.80 10.19 8.24
C LEU A 67 0.81 8.70 7.90
N GLY A 68 1.14 8.35 6.66
CA GLY A 68 1.23 6.98 6.19
C GLY A 68 2.63 6.62 5.72
N LEU A 69 3.12 5.45 6.12
CA LEU A 69 4.39 4.89 5.69
C LEU A 69 4.16 3.53 5.00
N GLY A 70 4.84 3.26 3.89
CA GLY A 70 4.74 1.98 3.17
C GLY A 70 3.30 1.68 2.75
N SER A 71 2.77 0.51 3.13
CA SER A 71 1.37 0.16 2.85
C SER A 71 0.34 1.06 3.56
N GLY A 72 0.72 1.73 4.66
CA GLY A 72 -0.10 2.77 5.28
C GLY A 72 -0.18 4.05 4.44
N ALA A 73 0.88 4.36 3.67
CA ALA A 73 0.86 5.45 2.69
C ALA A 73 -0.13 5.13 1.57
N TYR A 74 -0.09 3.90 1.05
CA TYR A 74 -1.02 3.44 0.03
C TYR A 74 -2.49 3.51 0.48
N LEU A 75 -2.76 3.06 1.71
CA LEU A 75 -4.11 3.07 2.28
C LEU A 75 -4.66 4.50 2.44
N LEU A 76 -3.85 5.43 2.97
CA LEU A 76 -4.26 6.84 3.06
C LEU A 76 -4.40 7.50 1.70
N CYS A 77 -3.55 7.14 0.73
CA CYS A 77 -3.65 7.59 -0.65
C CYS A 77 -5.02 7.25 -1.24
N LEU A 78 -5.43 6.00 -1.10
CA LEU A 78 -6.75 5.54 -1.50
C LEU A 78 -7.87 6.33 -0.81
N LEU A 79 -7.76 6.54 0.51
CA LEU A 79 -8.79 7.27 1.26
C LEU A 79 -8.91 8.73 0.84
N MET A 80 -7.79 9.41 0.55
CA MET A 80 -7.82 10.78 0.03
C MET A 80 -8.48 10.89 -1.34
N MET A 81 -8.32 9.87 -2.18
CA MET A 81 -8.88 9.83 -3.53
C MET A 81 -10.32 9.30 -3.55
N SER A 82 -10.81 8.80 -2.42
CA SER A 82 -12.18 8.32 -2.22
C SER A 82 -13.12 9.41 -1.68
N SER A 83 -14.42 9.11 -1.65
CA SER A 83 -15.43 9.90 -0.94
C SER A 83 -15.15 10.09 0.57
N ALA A 84 -14.23 9.32 1.16
CA ALA A 84 -13.82 9.43 2.55
C ALA A 84 -12.89 10.62 2.87
N LYS A 85 -12.51 11.42 1.86
CA LYS A 85 -11.76 12.69 2.01
C LYS A 85 -12.34 13.64 3.06
N ALA A 86 -13.63 13.54 3.40
CA ALA A 86 -14.27 14.37 4.42
C ALA A 86 -13.68 14.22 5.84
N VAL A 87 -12.84 13.20 6.11
CA VAL A 87 -12.32 12.93 7.45
C VAL A 87 -11.00 13.66 7.75
N PHE A 88 -10.12 13.85 6.77
CA PHE A 88 -8.86 14.60 6.91
C PHE A 88 -8.48 15.33 5.61
N THR A 89 -7.87 16.51 5.72
CA THR A 89 -7.52 17.36 4.56
C THR A 89 -6.02 17.54 4.37
N ARG A 90 -5.20 16.98 5.28
CA ARG A 90 -3.74 17.07 5.25
C ARG A 90 -3.16 15.68 5.42
N ALA A 91 -2.23 15.30 4.55
CA ALA A 91 -1.55 14.02 4.65
C ALA A 91 -0.05 14.12 4.35
N LEU A 92 0.71 13.32 5.06
CA LEU A 92 2.11 13.02 4.76
C LEU A 92 2.18 11.56 4.35
N LEU A 93 2.50 11.30 3.09
CA LEU A 93 2.60 9.95 2.56
C LEU A 93 4.05 9.67 2.18
N GLN A 94 4.60 8.60 2.73
CA GLN A 94 5.95 8.14 2.39
C GLN A 94 5.91 6.70 1.91
N GLY A 95 6.10 6.52 0.61
CA GLY A 95 6.07 5.22 -0.06
C GLY A 95 4.96 5.09 -1.09
N PRO A 96 4.45 3.87 -1.36
CA PRO A 96 3.56 3.62 -2.49
C PRO A 96 2.20 4.33 -2.36
N CYS A 97 1.58 4.59 -3.50
CA CYS A 97 0.29 5.26 -3.66
C CYS A 97 -0.55 4.59 -4.75
N THR A 98 -1.72 5.12 -5.09
CA THR A 98 -2.66 4.50 -6.05
C THR A 98 -2.08 4.23 -7.45
N THR A 99 -1.07 5.01 -7.87
CA THR A 99 -0.33 4.81 -9.13
C THR A 99 0.65 3.63 -9.08
N THR A 100 0.95 3.10 -7.90
CA THR A 100 1.86 1.97 -7.70
C THR A 100 1.22 0.69 -8.26
N PRO A 101 1.95 -0.09 -9.08
CA PRO A 101 1.44 -1.36 -9.60
C PRO A 101 1.31 -2.40 -8.47
N LEU A 102 0.11 -2.58 -7.95
CA LEU A 102 -0.24 -3.67 -7.03
C LEU A 102 -1.19 -4.69 -7.69
N PRO A 103 -1.23 -5.94 -7.19
CA PRO A 103 -2.16 -6.94 -7.70
C PRO A 103 -3.62 -6.51 -7.58
N ARG A 104 -4.44 -6.81 -8.59
CA ARG A 104 -5.89 -6.62 -8.48
C ARG A 104 -6.48 -7.62 -7.49
N ASN A 105 -7.05 -7.09 -6.40
CA ASN A 105 -7.91 -7.86 -5.51
C ASN A 105 -9.38 -7.73 -5.99
N SER A 106 -10.01 -8.86 -6.31
CA SER A 106 -11.39 -8.92 -6.79
C SER A 106 -12.11 -10.14 -6.23
N PRO A 107 -13.46 -10.17 -6.27
CA PRO A 107 -14.22 -11.35 -5.86
C PRO A 107 -13.76 -12.63 -6.54
N GLN A 108 -13.45 -12.56 -7.84
CA GLN A 108 -13.06 -13.73 -8.60
C GLN A 108 -11.73 -14.29 -8.09
N THR A 109 -10.75 -13.44 -7.85
CA THR A 109 -9.44 -13.88 -7.33
C THR A 109 -9.56 -14.34 -5.88
N GLY A 110 -10.24 -13.59 -5.01
CA GLY A 110 -10.41 -13.99 -3.60
C GLY A 110 -11.27 -15.24 -3.42
N ARG A 111 -12.17 -15.59 -4.34
CA ARG A 111 -12.86 -16.90 -4.35
C ARG A 111 -11.91 -18.07 -4.57
N VAL A 112 -10.94 -17.92 -5.47
CA VAL A 112 -9.91 -18.94 -5.69
C VAL A 112 -9.07 -19.12 -4.42
N TYR A 113 -8.74 -18.01 -3.73
CA TYR A 113 -8.04 -18.07 -2.43
C TYR A 113 -8.87 -18.75 -1.37
N LEU A 114 -10.11 -18.31 -1.18
CA LEU A 114 -11.02 -18.88 -0.20
C LEU A 114 -11.16 -20.40 -0.40
N GLU A 115 -11.30 -20.85 -1.65
CA GLU A 115 -11.37 -22.27 -1.96
C GLU A 115 -10.07 -23.01 -1.60
N ARG A 116 -8.91 -22.47 -1.98
CA ARG A 116 -7.60 -23.06 -1.64
C ARG A 116 -7.37 -23.13 -0.14
N MET A 117 -7.63 -22.06 0.59
CA MET A 117 -7.52 -22.01 2.05
C MET A 117 -8.47 -23.02 2.70
N SER A 118 -9.71 -23.10 2.20
CA SER A 118 -10.69 -24.06 2.69
C SER A 118 -10.24 -25.51 2.51
N ARG A 119 -9.56 -25.85 1.40
CA ARG A 119 -8.98 -27.18 1.20
C ARG A 119 -7.85 -27.47 2.20
N HIS A 120 -6.98 -26.51 2.48
CA HIS A 120 -5.89 -26.68 3.46
C HIS A 120 -6.43 -26.85 4.90
N LEU A 121 -7.57 -26.22 5.20
CA LEU A 121 -8.30 -26.37 6.46
C LEU A 121 -9.18 -27.63 6.52
N ASN A 122 -9.15 -28.49 5.49
CA ASN A 122 -10.01 -29.67 5.36
C ASN A 122 -11.52 -29.37 5.47
N CYS A 123 -11.96 -28.18 5.03
CA CYS A 123 -13.36 -27.79 5.03
C CYS A 123 -14.17 -28.67 4.06
N SER A 124 -15.27 -29.27 4.54
CA SER A 124 -16.08 -30.19 3.73
C SER A 124 -17.05 -29.52 2.74
N SER A 125 -17.23 -28.19 2.84
CA SER A 125 -18.22 -27.47 2.03
C SER A 125 -17.69 -27.12 0.64
N ARG A 126 -18.46 -27.50 -0.40
CA ARG A 126 -18.26 -27.01 -1.78
C ARG A 126 -18.90 -25.65 -2.06
N ARG A 127 -19.80 -25.19 -1.17
CA ARG A 127 -20.46 -23.89 -1.30
C ARG A 127 -19.57 -22.80 -0.70
N ILE A 128 -19.49 -21.68 -1.41
CA ILE A 128 -18.69 -20.50 -1.03
C ILE A 128 -19.05 -19.97 0.38
N ALA A 129 -20.33 -19.97 0.74
CA ALA A 129 -20.78 -19.55 2.07
C ALA A 129 -20.30 -20.50 3.18
N GLY A 130 -20.24 -21.80 2.90
CA GLY A 130 -19.71 -22.78 3.87
C GLY A 130 -18.19 -22.74 3.96
N GLN A 131 -17.50 -22.40 2.86
CA GLN A 131 -16.06 -22.12 2.85
C GLN A 131 -15.73 -20.88 3.71
N ALA A 132 -16.47 -19.79 3.50
CA ALA A 132 -16.36 -18.58 4.30
C ALA A 132 -16.63 -18.83 5.79
N LYS A 133 -17.65 -19.63 6.11
CA LYS A 133 -17.94 -20.04 7.48
C LYS A 133 -16.78 -20.84 8.09
N CYS A 134 -16.27 -21.83 7.37
CA CYS A 134 -15.15 -22.66 7.83
C CYS A 134 -13.90 -21.81 8.12
N LEU A 135 -13.57 -20.88 7.23
CA LEU A 135 -12.44 -19.98 7.42
C LEU A 135 -12.59 -19.11 8.68
N ARG A 136 -13.81 -18.68 9.01
CA ARG A 136 -14.12 -17.91 10.22
C ARG A 136 -14.09 -18.72 11.51
N GLU A 137 -14.29 -20.04 11.42
CA GLU A 137 -14.26 -20.95 12.56
C GLU A 137 -12.85 -21.49 12.82
N ALA A 138 -11.93 -21.33 11.86
CA ALA A 138 -10.53 -21.71 11.99
C ALA A 138 -9.75 -20.76 12.93
N SER A 139 -8.62 -21.25 13.45
CA SER A 139 -7.69 -20.44 14.25
C SER A 139 -7.06 -19.32 13.40
N ALA A 140 -6.75 -18.18 14.01
CA ALA A 140 -6.08 -17.10 13.31
C ALA A 140 -4.68 -17.53 12.86
N GLU A 141 -3.99 -18.36 13.65
CA GLU A 141 -2.67 -18.90 13.33
C GLU A 141 -2.69 -19.77 12.08
N ASP A 142 -3.67 -20.67 11.94
CA ASP A 142 -3.78 -21.52 10.75
C ASP A 142 -4.13 -20.70 9.51
N VAL A 143 -5.07 -19.75 9.65
CA VAL A 143 -5.46 -18.85 8.56
C VAL A 143 -4.24 -18.06 8.08
N LEU A 144 -3.44 -17.50 9.00
CA LEU A 144 -2.24 -16.73 8.67
C LEU A 144 -1.13 -17.60 8.07
N ARG A 145 -0.91 -18.80 8.61
CA ARG A 145 0.10 -19.73 8.09
C ARG A 145 -0.25 -20.16 6.66
N ILE A 146 -1.47 -20.62 6.45
CA ILE A 146 -1.96 -21.07 5.14
C ILE A 146 -1.96 -19.90 4.15
N SER A 147 -2.36 -18.70 4.59
CA SER A 147 -2.34 -17.53 3.71
C SER A 147 -0.91 -17.21 3.26
N ARG A 148 0.08 -17.26 4.15
CA ARG A 148 1.50 -17.05 3.81
C ARG A 148 2.04 -18.12 2.85
N GLU A 149 1.68 -19.38 3.05
CA GLU A 149 2.06 -20.50 2.17
C GLU A 149 1.47 -20.36 0.75
N LEU A 150 0.22 -19.87 0.65
CA LEU A 150 -0.50 -19.78 -0.63
C LEU A 150 -0.14 -18.55 -1.48
N GLU A 151 0.35 -17.47 -0.88
CA GLU A 151 0.30 -16.17 -1.55
C GLU A 151 1.57 -15.75 -2.27
N GLY A 152 2.76 -15.96 -1.73
CA GLY A 152 3.84 -15.03 -2.06
C GLY A 152 3.47 -13.56 -1.71
N PRO A 153 4.39 -12.60 -1.82
CA PRO A 153 4.40 -11.44 -0.94
C PRO A 153 3.35 -10.32 -1.14
N LEU A 154 2.42 -10.34 -2.12
CA LEU A 154 1.67 -9.12 -2.51
C LEU A 154 0.14 -9.20 -2.72
N ARG A 155 -0.58 -10.28 -2.39
CA ARG A 155 -1.97 -10.44 -2.91
C ARG A 155 -3.10 -9.81 -2.07
N PHE A 156 -2.98 -9.72 -0.75
CA PHE A 156 -3.97 -9.03 0.08
C PHE A 156 -3.77 -7.52 0.12
N VAL A 157 -4.25 -6.85 -0.93
CA VAL A 157 -4.28 -5.39 -1.04
C VAL A 157 -5.73 -4.88 -1.10
N PRO A 158 -6.00 -3.58 -0.87
CA PRO A 158 -7.33 -3.03 -1.03
C PRO A 158 -7.98 -3.41 -2.37
N SER A 159 -9.26 -3.80 -2.35
CA SER A 159 -10.03 -4.10 -3.56
C SER A 159 -10.69 -2.84 -4.09
N PRO A 160 -10.30 -2.30 -5.26
CA PRO A 160 -10.95 -1.13 -5.83
C PRO A 160 -12.30 -1.46 -6.50
N PHE A 161 -12.65 -2.75 -6.64
CA PHE A 161 -13.80 -3.21 -7.44
C PHE A 161 -15.08 -3.44 -6.64
N ASN A 162 -15.00 -3.39 -5.31
CA ASN A 162 -16.13 -3.57 -4.42
C ASN A 162 -16.14 -2.52 -3.31
N GLY A 163 -17.36 -2.10 -2.94
CA GLY A 163 -17.63 -1.13 -1.87
C GLY A 163 -17.77 0.32 -2.35
N ASP A 164 -18.65 1.07 -1.69
CA ASP A 164 -18.97 2.49 -1.98
C ASP A 164 -17.77 3.43 -1.86
N VAL A 165 -16.76 3.04 -1.07
CA VAL A 165 -15.59 3.89 -0.78
C VAL A 165 -14.60 3.89 -1.94
N LEU A 166 -14.20 2.72 -2.45
CA LEU A 166 -13.12 2.63 -3.45
C LEU A 166 -13.64 2.57 -4.90
N SER A 167 -14.92 2.27 -5.12
CA SER A 167 -15.54 2.31 -6.46
C SER A 167 -15.53 3.71 -7.10
N THR A 168 -15.42 4.77 -6.29
CA THR A 168 -15.38 6.18 -6.75
C THR A 168 -13.98 6.66 -7.16
N LEU A 169 -12.93 5.84 -6.94
CA LEU A 169 -11.54 6.20 -7.27
C LEU A 169 -11.33 6.47 -8.76
N HIS A 170 -12.07 5.80 -9.64
CA HIS A 170 -11.87 5.90 -11.10
C HIS A 170 -12.60 7.08 -11.75
N GLU A 171 -13.68 7.60 -11.15
CA GLU A 171 -14.55 8.57 -11.83
C GLU A 171 -14.50 9.98 -11.21
N THR A 172 -14.11 10.13 -9.94
CA THR A 172 -14.30 11.41 -9.20
C THR A 172 -13.19 11.75 -8.20
N ALA A 173 -11.94 11.32 -8.41
CA ALA A 173 -10.86 11.70 -7.50
C ALA A 173 -10.70 13.24 -7.46
N HIS A 174 -11.15 13.85 -6.35
CA HIS A 174 -11.13 15.29 -6.13
C HIS A 174 -10.02 15.67 -5.16
N PHE A 175 -9.09 16.53 -5.59
CA PHE A 175 -7.98 16.99 -4.77
C PHE A 175 -8.18 18.37 -4.14
N ASP A 176 -9.35 19.01 -4.37
CA ASP A 176 -9.68 20.34 -3.84
C ASP A 176 -9.52 20.45 -2.31
N GLY A 177 -8.65 21.33 -1.84
CA GLY A 177 -8.42 21.53 -0.41
C GLY A 177 -7.59 20.44 0.28
N VAL A 178 -7.05 19.46 -0.47
CA VAL A 178 -6.05 18.52 0.05
C VAL A 178 -4.67 19.19 0.07
N LYS A 179 -3.97 19.08 1.20
CA LYS A 179 -2.55 19.42 1.33
C LYS A 179 -1.75 18.14 1.52
N LEU A 180 -1.03 17.74 0.47
CA LEU A 180 -0.26 16.51 0.44
C LEU A 180 1.24 16.81 0.51
N LEU A 181 1.92 16.22 1.48
CA LEU A 181 3.36 16.09 1.49
C LEU A 181 3.72 14.66 1.09
N LEU A 182 4.22 14.48 -0.13
CA LEU A 182 4.57 13.19 -0.69
C LEU A 182 6.08 12.99 -0.62
N GLY A 183 6.52 11.84 -0.13
CA GLY A 183 7.92 11.48 -0.01
C GLY A 183 8.25 10.14 -0.64
N SER A 184 9.39 10.07 -1.31
CA SER A 184 9.98 8.83 -1.81
C SER A 184 11.43 8.70 -1.36
N ASP A 185 11.90 7.47 -1.16
CA ASP A 185 13.32 7.17 -0.95
C ASP A 185 13.89 6.41 -2.15
N VAL A 186 15.08 6.83 -2.60
CA VAL A 186 15.81 6.19 -3.70
C VAL A 186 16.18 4.74 -3.41
N THR A 187 16.23 4.34 -2.14
CA THR A 187 16.53 2.94 -1.74
C THR A 187 15.30 2.08 -1.48
N GLU A 188 14.10 2.66 -1.41
CA GLU A 188 12.87 1.95 -1.03
C GLU A 188 12.51 0.84 -2.01
N GLY A 189 12.62 1.13 -3.32
CA GLY A 189 12.34 0.14 -4.33
C GLY A 189 13.33 -1.03 -4.28
N LYS A 190 14.55 -0.84 -3.73
CA LYS A 190 15.52 -1.93 -3.55
C LYS A 190 15.09 -2.93 -2.48
N ARG A 191 14.43 -2.46 -1.41
CA ARG A 191 13.83 -3.35 -0.40
C ARG A 191 12.60 -4.08 -0.92
N LEU A 192 11.72 -3.37 -1.63
CA LEU A 192 10.57 -4.00 -2.29
C LEU A 192 11.02 -5.02 -3.36
N TYR A 193 12.12 -4.68 -4.04
CA TYR A 193 12.85 -5.55 -4.94
C TYR A 193 13.37 -6.78 -4.19
N ASP A 194 14.00 -6.65 -3.02
CA ASP A 194 14.51 -7.78 -2.22
C ASP A 194 13.41 -8.75 -1.70
N ASP A 195 12.18 -8.27 -1.45
CA ASP A 195 11.10 -9.12 -0.94
C ASP A 195 10.23 -9.77 -2.04
N VAL A 196 9.92 -9.02 -3.11
CA VAL A 196 8.92 -9.43 -4.10
C VAL A 196 9.55 -9.90 -5.41
N ILE A 197 10.53 -9.13 -5.88
CA ILE A 197 11.13 -9.32 -7.21
C ILE A 197 12.39 -10.17 -7.11
N PHE A 198 13.12 -10.13 -6.01
CA PHE A 198 14.35 -10.88 -5.75
C PHE A 198 14.04 -12.33 -5.50
N ALA A 199 12.97 -12.70 -4.78
CA ALA A 199 12.49 -14.09 -4.78
C ALA A 199 12.25 -14.61 -6.21
N PHE A 200 11.76 -13.74 -7.10
CA PHE A 200 11.52 -14.04 -8.51
C PHE A 200 12.83 -14.11 -9.33
N LEU A 201 13.73 -13.14 -9.18
CA LEU A 201 15.00 -13.01 -9.91
C LEU A 201 16.08 -13.99 -9.41
N THR A 202 16.01 -14.41 -8.15
CA THR A 202 16.86 -15.46 -7.58
C THR A 202 16.44 -16.83 -8.12
N ALA A 203 15.15 -17.04 -8.38
CA ALA A 203 14.65 -18.21 -9.11
C ALA A 203 15.00 -18.19 -10.61
N SER A 204 15.28 -17.01 -11.19
CA SER A 204 15.63 -16.81 -12.61
C SER A 204 17.08 -17.13 -12.98
N GLY A 205 17.98 -17.33 -12.01
CA GLY A 205 19.39 -17.70 -12.26
C GLY A 205 20.16 -16.71 -13.15
N ASN A 206 20.75 -17.21 -14.24
CA ASN A 206 21.56 -16.44 -15.22
C ASN A 206 20.74 -15.93 -16.42
N ALA A 207 19.44 -15.69 -16.27
CA ALA A 207 18.60 -15.17 -17.34
C ALA A 207 19.16 -13.85 -17.92
N SER A 208 19.13 -13.72 -19.25
CA SER A 208 19.47 -12.48 -19.94
C SER A 208 18.43 -11.39 -19.63
N VAL A 209 18.79 -10.12 -19.83
CA VAL A 209 17.86 -9.00 -19.58
C VAL A 209 16.54 -9.12 -20.37
N PRO A 210 16.51 -9.57 -21.64
CA PRO A 210 15.25 -9.91 -22.31
C PRO A 210 14.44 -11.01 -21.61
N GLY A 211 15.10 -12.02 -21.03
CA GLY A 211 14.45 -13.04 -20.20
C GLY A 211 13.86 -12.45 -18.91
N LEU A 212 14.58 -11.54 -18.26
CA LEU A 212 14.10 -10.80 -17.08
C LEU A 212 12.91 -9.90 -17.43
N ALA A 213 12.94 -9.26 -18.59
CA ALA A 213 11.86 -8.41 -19.07
C ALA A 213 10.57 -9.21 -19.32
N ASN A 214 10.67 -10.39 -19.94
CA ASN A 214 9.52 -11.28 -20.14
C ASN A 214 8.93 -11.82 -18.85
N ILE A 215 9.81 -12.15 -17.90
CA ILE A 215 9.41 -12.53 -16.54
C ILE A 215 8.66 -11.39 -15.85
N PHE A 216 9.21 -10.18 -15.92
CA PHE A 216 8.58 -9.00 -15.35
C PHE A 216 7.21 -8.71 -16.00
N LEU A 217 7.08 -8.80 -17.33
CA LEU A 217 5.81 -8.64 -18.03
C LEU A 217 4.78 -9.68 -17.62
N ALA A 218 5.19 -10.93 -17.37
CA ALA A 218 4.31 -11.96 -16.83
C ALA A 218 3.85 -11.64 -15.39
N VAL A 219 4.75 -11.13 -14.54
CA VAL A 219 4.40 -10.66 -13.19
C VAL A 219 3.43 -9.48 -13.27
N MET A 220 3.69 -8.51 -14.13
CA MET A 220 2.80 -7.37 -14.36
C MET A 220 1.43 -7.81 -14.89
N SER A 221 1.38 -8.83 -15.75
CA SER A 221 0.11 -9.42 -16.19
C SER A 221 -0.66 -10.06 -15.03
N LEU A 222 0.03 -10.76 -14.13
CA LEU A 222 -0.58 -11.30 -12.91
C LEU A 222 -1.08 -10.21 -11.95
N MET A 223 -0.45 -9.03 -11.95
CA MET A 223 -0.81 -7.94 -11.05
C MET A 223 -1.90 -7.02 -11.62
N LYS A 224 -1.74 -6.58 -12.87
CA LYS A 224 -2.61 -5.61 -13.54
C LYS A 224 -3.56 -6.24 -14.57
N GLY A 225 -3.53 -7.55 -14.78
CA GLY A 225 -4.22 -8.19 -15.91
C GLY A 225 -3.38 -8.11 -17.18
N ASP A 226 -3.84 -8.77 -18.26
CA ASP A 226 -3.04 -8.96 -19.48
C ASP A 226 -2.37 -7.68 -19.98
N THR A 227 -1.04 -7.71 -20.02
CA THR A 227 -0.22 -6.69 -20.66
C THR A 227 -0.46 -6.76 -22.17
N SER A 228 -0.75 -5.63 -22.81
CA SER A 228 -0.97 -5.62 -24.26
C SER A 228 0.32 -6.00 -25.01
N GLU A 229 0.19 -6.58 -26.21
CA GLU A 229 1.35 -6.85 -27.08
C GLU A 229 2.17 -5.59 -27.37
N PHE A 230 1.51 -4.42 -27.41
CA PHE A 230 2.16 -3.14 -27.58
C PHE A 230 3.03 -2.75 -26.38
N GLU A 231 2.50 -2.88 -25.16
CA GLU A 231 3.26 -2.62 -23.93
C GLU A 231 4.41 -3.60 -23.77
N ALA A 232 4.19 -4.89 -24.07
CA ALA A 232 5.23 -5.90 -24.06
C ALA A 232 6.36 -5.57 -25.04
N ALA A 233 6.02 -5.21 -26.29
CA ALA A 233 7.01 -4.84 -27.30
C ALA A 233 7.75 -3.52 -26.99
N ALA A 234 7.06 -2.56 -26.38
CA ALA A 234 7.69 -1.31 -25.91
C ALA A 234 8.67 -1.59 -24.77
N PHE A 235 8.28 -2.46 -23.84
CA PHE A 235 9.11 -2.87 -22.71
C PHE A 235 10.35 -3.65 -23.18
N GLU A 236 10.19 -4.68 -24.01
CA GLU A 236 11.32 -5.41 -24.60
C GLU A 236 12.29 -4.49 -25.34
N ARG A 237 11.77 -3.50 -26.09
CA ARG A 237 12.60 -2.52 -26.80
C ARG A 237 13.37 -1.61 -25.86
N ALA A 238 12.75 -1.18 -24.76
CA ALA A 238 13.38 -0.31 -23.76
C ALA A 238 14.56 -0.98 -23.06
N PHE A 239 14.49 -2.30 -22.81
CA PHE A 239 15.51 -3.04 -22.07
C PHE A 239 16.44 -3.90 -22.93
N LYS A 240 16.35 -3.80 -24.25
CA LYS A 240 17.14 -4.62 -25.19
C LYS A 240 18.66 -4.48 -24.98
N ASN A 241 19.12 -3.28 -24.64
CA ASN A 241 20.54 -2.93 -24.49
C ASN A 241 20.90 -2.50 -23.06
N THR A 242 20.04 -2.75 -22.07
CA THR A 242 20.30 -2.37 -20.68
C THR A 242 21.07 -3.48 -19.97
N THR A 243 21.91 -3.08 -19.02
CA THR A 243 22.55 -3.99 -18.08
C THR A 243 21.55 -4.50 -17.04
N ARG A 244 21.92 -5.57 -16.33
CA ARG A 244 21.13 -6.07 -15.20
C ARG A 244 20.95 -4.98 -14.14
N SER A 245 21.99 -4.24 -13.79
CA SER A 245 21.92 -3.16 -12.79
C SER A 245 20.93 -2.06 -13.19
N GLU A 246 20.94 -1.63 -14.45
CA GLU A 246 20.00 -0.61 -14.95
C GLU A 246 18.56 -1.11 -14.98
N PHE A 247 18.35 -2.39 -15.30
CA PHE A 247 17.04 -3.02 -15.23
C PHE A 247 16.52 -3.05 -13.78
N GLU A 248 17.36 -3.47 -12.84
CA GLU A 248 17.04 -3.48 -11.41
C GLU A 248 16.69 -2.07 -10.90
N GLU A 249 17.49 -1.06 -11.23
CA GLU A 249 17.23 0.34 -10.88
C GLU A 249 15.91 0.87 -11.49
N CYS A 250 15.59 0.47 -12.72
CA CYS A 250 14.32 0.84 -13.34
C CYS A 250 13.12 0.24 -12.59
N LEU A 251 13.21 -1.02 -12.16
CA LEU A 251 12.17 -1.64 -11.35
C LEU A 251 12.01 -0.88 -10.01
N VAL A 252 13.11 -0.55 -9.34
CA VAL A 252 13.10 0.27 -8.11
C VAL A 252 12.34 1.58 -8.34
N HIS A 253 12.68 2.31 -9.42
CA HIS A 253 12.03 3.58 -9.75
C HIS A 253 10.55 3.42 -10.09
N MET A 254 10.14 2.34 -10.75
CA MET A 254 8.74 2.13 -11.15
C MET A 254 7.80 2.02 -9.93
N TRP A 255 8.23 1.36 -8.86
CA TRP A 255 7.38 1.18 -7.67
C TRP A 255 7.33 2.40 -6.75
N THR A 256 8.37 3.24 -6.72
CA THR A 256 8.46 4.33 -5.75
C THR A 256 8.49 5.69 -6.43
N THR A 257 9.58 6.04 -7.09
CA THR A 257 9.85 7.39 -7.62
C THR A 257 8.89 7.77 -8.74
N CYS A 258 8.70 6.91 -9.75
CA CYS A 258 7.80 7.17 -10.87
C CYS A 258 6.34 7.23 -10.41
N SER A 259 5.93 6.31 -9.55
CA SER A 259 4.58 6.30 -8.96
C SER A 259 4.30 7.60 -8.21
N SER A 260 5.22 8.05 -7.37
CA SER A 260 5.08 9.30 -6.61
C SER A 260 5.02 10.52 -7.53
N LYS A 261 5.85 10.55 -8.57
CA LYS A 261 5.82 11.62 -9.58
C LYS A 261 4.51 11.67 -10.36
N MET A 262 4.00 10.52 -10.82
CA MET A 262 2.72 10.47 -11.55
C MET A 262 1.57 11.00 -10.69
N LEU A 263 1.55 10.66 -9.40
CA LEU A 263 0.55 11.20 -8.48
C LEU A 263 0.73 12.71 -8.26
N ALA A 264 1.97 13.16 -8.11
CA ALA A 264 2.26 14.59 -7.96
C ALA A 264 1.73 15.42 -9.14
N ASP A 265 1.94 14.92 -10.36
CA ASP A 265 1.45 15.53 -11.58
C ASP A 265 -0.10 15.51 -11.59
N GLU A 266 -0.76 14.37 -11.28
CA GLU A 266 -2.22 14.26 -11.22
C GLU A 266 -2.87 15.19 -10.16
N VAL A 267 -2.29 15.28 -8.96
CA VAL A 267 -2.79 16.15 -7.88
C VAL A 267 -2.72 17.60 -8.30
N THR A 268 -1.63 18.00 -8.96
CA THR A 268 -1.39 19.37 -9.41
C THR A 268 -2.35 19.75 -10.54
N GLU A 269 -2.54 18.87 -11.52
CA GLU A 269 -3.50 19.07 -12.63
C GLU A 269 -4.93 19.24 -12.14
N LYS A 270 -5.30 18.56 -11.05
CA LYS A 270 -6.63 18.62 -10.44
C LYS A 270 -6.75 19.66 -9.30
N GLY A 271 -5.84 20.65 -9.24
CA GLY A 271 -5.96 21.81 -8.35
C GLY A 271 -5.61 21.56 -6.87
N GLY A 272 -5.01 20.42 -6.54
CA GLY A 272 -4.52 20.12 -5.19
C GLY A 272 -3.23 20.87 -4.84
N SER A 273 -2.93 20.96 -3.53
CA SER A 273 -1.65 21.49 -3.06
C SER A 273 -0.73 20.34 -2.67
N LEU A 274 0.39 20.23 -3.37
CA LEU A 274 1.36 19.15 -3.19
C LEU A 274 2.77 19.70 -3.00
N PHE A 275 3.48 19.15 -2.02
CA PHE A 275 4.92 19.22 -1.88
C PHE A 275 5.50 17.82 -2.04
N HIS A 276 6.50 17.66 -2.90
CA HIS A 276 7.17 16.38 -3.12
C HIS A 276 8.62 16.49 -2.68
N TYR A 277 9.10 15.54 -1.88
CA TYR A 277 10.51 15.42 -1.52
C TYR A 277 11.05 14.04 -1.87
N VAL A 278 12.32 14.01 -2.25
CA VAL A 278 13.06 12.77 -2.48
C VAL A 278 14.18 12.72 -1.46
N VAL A 279 14.24 11.63 -0.71
CA VAL A 279 15.33 11.40 0.22
C VAL A 279 16.43 10.68 -0.53
N ASN A 280 17.63 11.26 -0.49
CA ASN A 280 18.84 10.70 -1.06
C ASN A 280 19.98 10.81 -0.05
N SER A 281 19.83 10.14 1.10
CA SER A 281 20.83 10.14 2.17
C SER A 281 21.05 8.72 2.71
N THR A 282 22.28 8.42 3.08
CA THR A 282 22.70 7.19 3.75
C THR A 282 23.16 7.50 5.18
N LEU A 283 23.04 6.55 6.11
CA LEU A 283 23.68 6.67 7.43
C LEU A 283 25.20 6.47 7.31
N PRO A 284 26.01 6.88 8.31
CA PRO A 284 27.39 6.42 8.41
C PRO A 284 27.47 4.90 8.24
N TYR A 285 28.49 4.41 7.51
CA TYR A 285 28.67 2.99 7.13
C TYR A 285 27.77 2.46 6.00
N ASP A 286 27.27 3.32 5.12
CA ASP A 286 26.48 2.94 3.92
C ASP A 286 25.24 2.11 4.23
N MET A 287 24.71 2.18 5.45
CA MET A 287 23.42 1.58 5.74
C MET A 287 22.31 2.42 5.10
N PRO A 288 21.46 1.81 4.23
CA PRO A 288 20.33 2.51 3.65
C PRO A 288 19.33 2.86 4.75
N LEU A 289 19.01 4.15 4.89
CA LEU A 289 17.98 4.60 5.82
C LEU A 289 16.65 3.88 5.54
N THR A 290 15.91 3.52 6.57
CA THR A 290 14.48 3.18 6.41
C THR A 290 13.69 4.46 6.23
N LEU A 291 12.61 4.38 5.45
CA LEU A 291 11.58 5.42 5.38
C LEU A 291 11.20 5.91 6.78
N GLN A 292 11.07 4.95 7.70
CA GLN A 292 10.71 5.16 9.10
C GLN A 292 11.77 5.92 9.91
N GLU A 293 13.04 5.86 9.52
CA GLU A 293 14.14 6.62 10.14
C GLU A 293 14.21 8.04 9.57
N ILE A 294 14.01 8.22 8.27
CA ILE A 294 14.05 9.54 7.62
C ILE A 294 12.88 10.42 8.08
N SER A 295 11.67 9.87 8.19
CA SER A 295 10.51 10.63 8.68
C SER A 295 10.73 11.15 10.11
N GLY A 296 11.50 10.43 10.93
CA GLY A 296 11.85 10.87 12.29
C GLY A 296 12.70 12.14 12.33
N PHE A 297 13.50 12.40 11.29
CA PHE A 297 14.32 13.62 11.19
C PHE A 297 13.56 14.80 10.58
N LEU A 298 12.68 14.54 9.60
CA LEU A 298 11.97 15.59 8.86
C LEU A 298 10.81 16.23 9.63
N ILE A 299 10.19 15.52 10.59
CA ILE A 299 8.96 15.97 11.27
C ILE A 299 9.28 16.67 12.60
N ARG A 300 10.42 17.38 12.69
CA ARG A 300 10.70 18.27 13.83
C ARG A 300 10.15 19.66 13.51
N GLY A 301 9.02 20.05 14.11
CA GLY A 301 8.45 21.38 13.89
C GLY A 301 7.05 21.57 14.45
N GLN A 302 6.66 22.85 14.60
CA GLN A 302 5.38 23.30 15.14
C GLN A 302 4.22 23.00 14.17
N VAL A 303 3.62 21.83 14.31
CA VAL A 303 2.36 21.48 13.62
C VAL A 303 1.41 20.85 14.64
N PRO A 304 0.18 21.37 14.81
CA PRO A 304 -0.74 20.84 15.82
C PRO A 304 -1.40 19.53 15.37
N ALA A 305 -0.98 18.43 16.02
CA ALA A 305 -1.52 17.06 16.00
C ALA A 305 -1.31 16.19 14.73
N PHE A 306 -0.92 14.93 14.96
CA PHE A 306 -0.67 13.90 13.94
C PHE A 306 -1.41 12.60 14.26
N VAL A 307 -2.08 12.04 13.25
CA VAL A 307 -2.55 10.66 13.26
C VAL A 307 -1.59 9.84 12.42
N VAL A 308 -0.93 8.87 13.04
CA VAL A 308 0.12 8.06 12.44
C VAL A 308 -0.39 6.65 12.16
N PHE A 309 -0.16 6.22 10.94
CA PHE A 309 -0.41 4.87 10.46
C PHE A 309 0.90 4.10 10.44
N SER A 310 1.00 3.09 11.30
CA SER A 310 2.08 2.11 11.26
C SER A 310 1.55 0.82 10.68
N CYS A 311 1.95 0.48 9.45
CA CYS A 311 1.86 -0.88 8.95
C CYS A 311 3.10 -1.64 9.43
N SER A 312 3.03 -2.20 10.64
CA SER A 312 3.98 -3.23 11.06
C SER A 312 3.17 -4.49 11.35
N ALA A 313 3.14 -5.41 10.39
CA ALA A 313 3.01 -6.80 10.77
C ALA A 313 4.32 -7.15 11.48
N GLN A 314 4.24 -7.47 12.77
CA GLN A 314 5.32 -8.22 13.41
C GLN A 314 5.38 -9.62 12.80
#